data_AF-A0A382LWN2-F1
#
_entry.id   AF-A0A382LWN2-F1
#
_cell.length_a   1.000
_cell.length_b   1.000
_cell.length_c   1.000
_cell.angle_alpha   90.00
_cell.angle_beta   90.00
_cell.angle_gamma   90.00
#
_symmetry.space_group_name_H-M   'P 1'
#
loop_
_entity.id
_entity.type
_entity.pdbx_description
1 polymer ?
#
loop_
_entity_poly.entity_id
_entity_poly.type
_entity_poly.pdbx_seq_one_letter_code
_entity_poly.pdbx_strand_id
1 'polypeptide(L)' 'SEYTGTDASNAVSRILHEKRYSLFLEGHRIGDMRHYGLTGDLPLDRDGDAVVTFPIPETETPG' A
#
# COMPACT_ATOMS: atom_id res chain seq x y z
N SER A 1 11.29 3.96 -25.13
CA SER A 1 10.21 3.12 -24.59
C SER A 1 9.86 3.66 -23.22
N GLU A 2 8.59 3.74 -22.84
CA GLU A 2 8.11 4.30 -21.56
C GLU A 2 8.64 3.57 -20.31
N TYR A 3 9.38 2.47 -20.51
CA TYR A 3 9.97 1.64 -19.47
C TYR A 3 11.52 1.63 -19.46
N THR A 4 12.17 2.50 -20.24
CA THR A 4 13.64 2.63 -20.20
C THR A 4 14.10 3.07 -18.82
N GLY A 5 15.14 2.42 -18.28
CA GLY A 5 15.68 2.72 -16.93
C GLY A 5 15.07 1.88 -15.80
N THR A 6 14.23 0.90 -16.11
CA THR A 6 13.84 -0.12 -15.13
C THR A 6 14.94 -1.18 -15.02
N ASP A 7 15.41 -1.43 -13.81
CA ASP A 7 16.40 -2.47 -13.50
C ASP A 7 16.01 -3.22 -12.21
N ALA A 8 16.81 -4.22 -11.83
CA ALA A 8 16.52 -5.05 -10.66
C ALA A 8 16.45 -4.24 -9.35
N SER A 9 17.15 -3.11 -9.25
CA SER A 9 17.19 -2.28 -8.04
C SER A 9 15.93 -1.43 -7.87
N ASN A 10 15.21 -1.13 -8.96
CA ASN A 10 14.02 -0.26 -8.93
C ASN A 10 12.72 -0.95 -9.41
N ALA A 11 12.77 -2.21 -9.81
CA ALA A 11 11.63 -2.92 -10.39
C ALA A 11 10.36 -2.84 -9.51
N VAL A 12 10.49 -3.04 -8.19
CA VAL A 12 9.35 -3.00 -7.25
C VAL A 12 8.75 -1.59 -7.17
N SER A 13 9.57 -0.55 -7.04
CA SER A 13 9.06 0.83 -6.94
C SER A 13 8.37 1.27 -8.23
N ARG A 14 8.89 0.84 -9.40
CA ARG A 14 8.24 1.06 -10.70
C ARG A 14 6.89 0.35 -10.78
N ILE A 15 6.80 -0.94 -10.43
CA ILE A 15 5.53 -1.69 -10.43
C ILE A 15 4.50 -1.02 -9.50
N LEU A 16 4.92 -0.62 -8.30
CA LEU A 16 4.05 0.06 -7.34
C LEU A 16 3.58 1.44 -7.81
N HIS A 17 4.39 2.14 -8.60
CA HIS A 17 4.01 3.39 -9.26
C HIS A 17 2.93 3.15 -10.30
N GLU A 18 3.16 2.23 -11.24
CA GLU A 18 2.19 1.95 -12.32
C GLU A 18 0.86 1.45 -11.75
N LYS A 19 0.89 0.48 -10.81
CA LYS A 19 -0.33 -0.02 -10.12
C LYS A 19 -1.15 1.10 -9.48
N ARG A 20 -0.50 2.09 -8.85
CA ARG A 20 -1.20 3.21 -8.18
C ARG A 20 -2.06 4.00 -9.17
N TYR A 21 -1.56 4.21 -10.38
CA TYR A 21 -2.26 5.02 -11.39
C TYR A 21 -3.20 4.17 -12.26
N SER A 22 -2.85 2.92 -12.55
CA SER A 22 -3.71 2.01 -13.30
C SER A 22 -4.95 1.56 -12.51
N LEU A 23 -4.85 1.41 -11.20
CA LEU A 23 -5.93 0.94 -10.30
C LEU A 23 -6.39 2.06 -9.36
N PHE A 24 -6.35 3.31 -9.84
CA PHE A 24 -6.67 4.46 -9.01
C PHE A 24 -8.15 4.40 -8.57
N LEU A 25 -8.40 4.63 -7.28
CA LEU A 25 -9.72 4.51 -6.63
C LEU A 25 -10.31 3.09 -6.56
N GLU A 26 -9.53 2.04 -6.85
CA GLU A 26 -9.98 0.64 -6.72
C GLU A 26 -9.58 -0.01 -5.37
N GLY A 27 -9.04 0.76 -4.43
CA GLY A 27 -8.71 0.27 -3.08
C GLY A 27 -7.41 -0.54 -2.96
N HIS A 28 -6.65 -0.72 -4.05
CA HIS A 28 -5.43 -1.55 -4.04
C HIS A 28 -4.25 -0.96 -3.27
N ARG A 29 -4.16 0.37 -3.18
CA ARG A 29 -2.95 1.06 -2.70
C ARG A 29 -2.49 0.62 -1.31
N ILE A 30 -3.42 0.48 -0.35
CA ILE A 30 -3.08 0.08 1.02
C ILE A 30 -2.57 -1.37 1.06
N GLY A 31 -3.21 -2.26 0.32
CA GLY A 31 -2.81 -3.68 0.23
C GLY A 31 -1.41 -3.84 -0.38
N ASP A 32 -1.14 -3.15 -1.49
CA ASP A 32 0.17 -3.17 -2.13
C ASP A 32 1.28 -2.67 -1.18
N MET A 33 1.06 -1.54 -0.47
CA MET A 33 2.08 -1.04 0.47
C MET A 33 2.29 -1.98 1.67
N ARG A 34 1.23 -2.61 2.19
CA ARG A 34 1.34 -3.61 3.27
C ARG A 34 2.19 -4.81 2.86
N HIS A 35 2.01 -5.31 1.64
CA HIS A 35 2.75 -6.47 1.14
C HIS A 35 4.27 -6.24 1.16
N TYR A 36 4.70 -5.01 0.90
CA TYR A 36 6.12 -4.63 0.88
C TYR A 36 6.62 -3.94 2.16
N GLY A 37 5.78 -3.82 3.20
CA GLY A 37 6.16 -3.14 4.44
C GLY A 37 6.35 -1.62 4.32
N LEU A 38 5.72 -0.99 3.32
CA LEU A 38 5.87 0.43 2.96
C LEU A 38 4.68 1.30 3.43
N THR A 39 3.97 0.90 4.47
CA THR A 39 2.79 1.66 4.95
C THR A 39 3.15 3.01 5.56
N GLY A 40 4.41 3.22 5.97
CA GLY A 40 4.90 4.51 6.48
C GLY A 40 5.06 5.59 5.39
N ASP A 41 5.07 5.19 4.11
CA ASP A 41 5.19 6.11 2.97
C ASP A 41 3.82 6.61 2.46
N LEU A 42 2.73 6.18 3.09
CA LEU A 42 1.39 6.63 2.75
C LEU A 42 1.12 8.02 3.33
N PRO A 43 0.42 8.89 2.59
CA PRO A 43 0.01 10.18 3.14
C PRO A 43 -0.95 9.95 4.31
N LEU A 44 -0.72 10.68 5.40
CA LEU A 44 -1.59 10.74 6.56
C LEU A 44 -2.26 12.11 6.62
N ASP A 45 -3.49 12.16 7.10
CA ASP A 45 -4.25 13.41 7.15
C ASP A 45 -3.75 14.33 8.26
N ARG A 46 -3.23 13.78 9.37
CA ARG A 46 -2.73 14.52 10.53
C ARG A 46 -1.52 13.84 11.17
N ASP A 47 -0.74 14.63 11.89
CA ASP A 47 0.34 14.12 12.73
C ASP A 47 -0.21 13.18 13.83
N GLY A 48 0.40 12.01 13.94
CA GLY A 48 0.00 10.97 14.90
C GLY A 48 -1.07 9.99 14.37
N ASP A 49 -1.64 10.21 13.18
CA ASP A 49 -2.46 9.21 12.52
C ASP A 49 -1.58 8.01 12.08
N ALA A 50 -2.20 6.84 11.91
CA ALA A 50 -1.49 5.62 11.55
C ALA A 50 -2.33 4.72 10.65
N VAL A 51 -1.65 3.94 9.81
CA VAL A 51 -2.28 2.83 9.07
C VAL A 51 -2.50 1.67 10.05
N VAL A 52 -3.75 1.42 10.42
CA VAL A 52 -4.12 0.41 11.44
C VAL A 52 -4.64 -0.88 10.83
N THR A 53 -4.56 -1.98 11.57
CA THR A 53 -5.27 -3.22 11.26
C THR A 53 -6.51 -3.30 12.13
N PHE A 54 -7.66 -3.61 11.53
CA PHE A 54 -8.90 -3.75 12.29
C PHE A 54 -8.86 -4.98 13.19
N PRO A 55 -9.37 -4.89 14.43
CA PRO A 55 -9.53 -6.05 15.29
C PRO A 55 -10.61 -6.99 14.74
N ILE A 56 -10.59 -8.24 15.21
CA ILE A 56 -11.68 -9.19 14.97
C ILE A 56 -12.94 -8.64 15.66
N PRO A 57 -14.12 -8.66 15.01
CA PRO A 57 -15.37 -8.27 15.65
C PRO A 57 -15.62 -9.05 16.95
N GLU A 58 -16.12 -8.39 18.00
CA GLU A 58 -16.38 -9.02 19.31
C GLU A 58 -17.40 -10.18 19.24
N THR A 59 -18.28 -10.17 18.23
CA THR A 59 -19.21 -11.29 18.00
C THR A 59 -18.52 -12.55 17.46
N GLU A 60 -17.26 -12.43 17.03
CA GLU A 60 -16.43 -13.49 16.45
C GLU A 60 -15.26 -13.87 17.39
N THR A 61 -15.15 -13.28 18.59
CA THR A 61 -14.17 -13.68 19.61
C THR A 61 -14.76 -14.74 20.55
N PRO A 62 -14.04 -15.83 20.87
CA PRO A 62 -14.46 -16.75 21.93
C PRO A 62 -14.41 -16.02 23.28
N GLY A 63 -15.53 -15.99 23.99
CA GLY A 63 -15.63 -15.43 25.35
C GLY A 63 -14.90 -16.26 26.41
#